data_AF-A0AA37ML35-F1
#
_entry.id   AF-A0AA37ML35-F1
#
_cell.length_a   1.000
_cell.length_b   1.000
_cell.length_c   1.000
_cell.angle_alpha   90.00
_cell.angle_beta   90.00
_cell.angle_gamma   90.00
#
_symmetry.space_group_name_H-M   'P 1'
#
loop_
_entity.id
_entity.type
_entity.pdbx_description
1 polymer ?
#
loop_
_entity_poly.entity_id
_entity_poly.type
_entity_poly.pdbx_seq_one_letter_code
_entity_poly.pdbx_strand_id
1 'polypeptide(L)'
;MSNYNIITAIINIIKDNRRVIGNSPNSNNRLHSLGEPLEEYIKDAFSNSLGLSGVDKTRKRAEALSYGGGKNNPPDAVLKRGAAIEVKKVESIGNINLNSSYPKSHLFKNDSKISKACREIENGDWDVKDIIYAIGCVEKKKNNLKSLALVYGSVYCASKECYENVFNSVKQSIEESSELDLEETKELAHINAVDPLRITFFRARGMWGISHPFKVGSFADIYRYDESNFELMAIIPSDKYNSFENIDELSELSQRIDNLTIEDTFVQNPNNTADLIEVKLVKYKI
;
A
#
# COMPACT_ATOMS: atom_id res chain seq x y z
N MET A 1 -14.87 14.53 -14.87
CA MET A 1 -15.29 13.18 -14.42
C MET A 1 -14.57 12.97 -13.10
N SER A 2 -15.25 12.79 -11.96
CA SER A 2 -14.52 12.76 -10.68
C SER A 2 -13.52 11.61 -10.66
N ASN A 3 -12.23 11.92 -10.63
CA ASN A 3 -11.18 10.92 -10.52
C ASN A 3 -10.92 10.67 -9.04
N TYR A 4 -11.42 9.55 -8.51
CA TYR A 4 -11.14 9.14 -7.13
C TYR A 4 -9.62 9.00 -6.94
N ASN A 5 -9.09 9.57 -5.86
CA ASN A 5 -7.65 9.63 -5.63
C ASN A 5 -7.33 9.66 -4.12
N ILE A 6 -6.05 9.84 -3.78
CA ILE A 6 -5.58 9.90 -2.38
C ILE A 6 -6.24 11.03 -1.58
N ILE A 7 -6.51 12.18 -2.20
CA ILE A 7 -7.18 13.31 -1.55
C ILE A 7 -8.61 12.92 -1.19
N THR A 8 -9.31 12.17 -2.05
CA THR A 8 -10.64 11.62 -1.74
C THR A 8 -10.61 10.79 -0.46
N ALA A 9 -9.63 9.89 -0.32
CA ALA A 9 -9.48 9.06 0.87
C ALA A 9 -9.17 9.90 2.13
N ILE A 10 -8.23 10.84 2.04
CA ILE A 10 -7.84 11.72 3.15
C ILE A 10 -9.06 12.49 3.67
N ILE A 11 -9.81 13.14 2.78
CA ILE A 11 -11.00 13.92 3.14
C ILE A 11 -12.03 13.04 3.85
N ASN A 12 -12.29 11.84 3.32
CA ASN A 12 -13.26 10.91 3.90
C ASN A 12 -12.84 10.40 5.28
N ILE A 13 -11.55 10.12 5.48
CA ILE A 13 -11.01 9.65 6.76
C ILE A 13 -11.08 10.75 7.81
N ILE A 14 -10.74 11.99 7.44
CA ILE A 14 -10.81 13.13 8.36
C ILE A 14 -12.25 13.41 8.78
N LYS A 15 -13.22 13.28 7.86
CA LYS A 15 -14.65 13.43 8.14
C LYS A 15 -15.25 12.26 8.93
N ASP A 16 -14.60 11.09 8.99
CA ASP A 16 -15.09 9.91 9.71
C ASP A 16 -14.70 9.93 11.20
N ASN A 17 -15.62 10.40 12.03
CA ASN A 17 -15.43 10.47 13.49
C ASN A 17 -15.39 9.10 14.20
N ARG A 18 -15.76 8.01 13.52
CA ARG A 18 -15.86 6.68 14.15
C ARG A 18 -14.48 6.06 14.37
N ARG A 19 -13.61 6.06 13.34
CA ARG A 19 -12.24 5.50 13.37
C ARG A 19 -12.10 4.06 13.89
N VAL A 20 -13.21 3.34 14.02
CA VAL A 20 -13.26 1.93 14.40
C VAL A 20 -13.16 1.10 13.14
N ILE A 21 -12.17 0.21 13.09
CA ILE A 21 -11.99 -0.71 11.96
C ILE A 21 -12.77 -2.00 12.27
N GLY A 22 -13.74 -2.31 11.42
CA GLY A 22 -14.60 -3.49 11.60
C GLY A 22 -15.67 -3.32 12.69
N ASN A 23 -16.25 -4.43 13.15
CA ASN A 23 -17.36 -4.39 14.10
C ASN A 23 -16.87 -4.07 15.52
N SER A 24 -17.47 -3.06 16.16
CA SER A 24 -17.37 -2.86 17.61
C SER A 24 -18.00 -4.07 18.32
N PRO A 25 -17.44 -4.58 19.43
CA PRO A 25 -17.96 -5.76 20.13
C PRO A 25 -19.42 -5.62 20.60
N ASN A 26 -20.00 -4.41 20.60
CA ASN A 26 -21.37 -4.13 21.05
C ASN A 26 -22.38 -3.80 19.94
N SER A 27 -22.05 -3.91 18.65
CA SER A 27 -23.04 -3.69 17.58
C SER A 27 -23.68 -5.01 17.15
N ASN A 28 -24.99 -5.17 17.43
CA ASN A 28 -25.83 -6.32 17.06
C ASN A 28 -25.96 -6.58 15.54
N ASN A 29 -25.32 -5.77 14.69
CA ASN A 29 -25.28 -5.99 13.24
C ASN A 29 -23.92 -6.58 12.86
N ARG A 30 -23.79 -7.90 12.99
CA ARG A 30 -22.71 -8.68 12.35
C ARG A 30 -22.92 -8.66 10.83
N LEU A 31 -22.60 -7.55 10.18
CA LEU A 31 -22.31 -7.62 8.74
C LEU A 31 -20.95 -8.30 8.60
N HIS A 32 -20.97 -9.49 8.00
CA HIS A 32 -19.79 -10.24 7.59
C HIS A 32 -19.00 -9.43 6.57
N SER A 33 -17.96 -8.70 6.98
CA SER A 33 -16.94 -8.22 6.04
C SER A 33 -16.08 -9.43 5.63
N LEU A 34 -16.24 -9.91 4.40
CA LEU A 34 -15.52 -11.05 3.84
C LEU A 34 -14.03 -10.77 3.51
N GLY A 35 -13.40 -9.77 4.17
CA GLY A 35 -12.02 -9.33 3.94
C GLY A 35 -11.36 -8.79 5.22
N GLU A 36 -10.08 -8.40 5.13
CA GLU A 36 -9.40 -7.77 6.26
C GLU A 36 -10.05 -6.41 6.61
N PRO A 37 -10.39 -6.15 7.88
CA PRO A 37 -11.13 -4.94 8.25
C PRO A 37 -10.48 -3.61 7.81
N LEU A 38 -9.15 -3.52 7.82
CA LEU A 38 -8.42 -2.31 7.38
C LEU A 38 -8.51 -2.14 5.86
N GLU A 39 -8.36 -3.23 5.10
CA GLU A 39 -8.45 -3.20 3.64
C GLU A 39 -9.83 -2.68 3.18
N GLU A 40 -10.89 -3.16 3.81
CA GLU A 40 -12.26 -2.71 3.55
C GLU A 40 -12.46 -1.24 3.91
N TYR A 41 -11.92 -0.78 5.04
CA TYR A 41 -11.96 0.63 5.46
C TYR A 41 -11.26 1.53 4.45
N ILE A 42 -10.07 1.15 3.99
CA ILE A 42 -9.31 1.91 2.99
C ILE A 42 -10.06 1.96 1.65
N LYS A 43 -10.58 0.83 1.16
CA LYS A 43 -11.41 0.82 -0.06
C LYS A 43 -12.62 1.74 0.07
N ASP A 44 -13.26 1.76 1.24
CA ASP A 44 -14.41 2.62 1.49
C ASP A 44 -14.03 4.10 1.55
N ALA A 45 -12.88 4.43 2.16
CA ALA A 45 -12.33 5.78 2.16
C ALA A 45 -12.03 6.27 0.74
N PHE A 46 -11.43 5.43 -0.10
CA PHE A 46 -11.12 5.79 -1.48
C PHE A 46 -12.34 5.89 -2.41
N SER A 47 -13.49 5.31 -2.03
CA SER A 47 -14.67 5.22 -2.90
C SER A 47 -15.88 6.04 -2.43
N ASN A 48 -15.71 6.95 -1.46
CA ASN A 48 -16.80 7.70 -0.83
C ASN A 48 -17.89 6.77 -0.27
N SER A 49 -17.52 5.61 0.29
CA SER A 49 -18.47 4.62 0.81
C SER A 49 -18.31 4.31 2.29
N LEU A 50 -17.55 5.11 3.04
CA LEU A 50 -17.47 4.97 4.49
C LEU A 50 -18.86 5.07 5.13
N GLY A 51 -19.23 4.05 5.91
CA GLY A 51 -20.54 3.97 6.57
C GLY A 51 -21.71 3.55 5.68
N LEU A 52 -21.49 3.31 4.39
CA LEU A 52 -22.50 2.72 3.51
C LEU A 52 -22.52 1.19 3.67
N SER A 53 -23.63 0.56 3.32
CA SER A 53 -23.77 -0.90 3.30
C SER A 53 -24.60 -1.35 2.10
N GLY A 54 -24.62 -2.67 1.85
CA GLY A 54 -25.43 -3.28 0.80
C GLY A 54 -25.17 -2.69 -0.60
N VAL A 55 -26.24 -2.45 -1.34
CA VAL A 55 -26.20 -2.02 -2.75
C VAL A 55 -25.53 -0.65 -2.92
N ASP A 56 -25.73 0.29 -1.99
CA ASP A 56 -25.14 1.62 -2.10
C ASP A 56 -23.61 1.59 -1.99
N LYS A 57 -23.08 0.80 -1.06
CA LYS A 57 -21.62 0.56 -0.96
C LYS A 57 -21.08 -0.09 -2.23
N THR A 58 -21.76 -1.12 -2.74
CA THR A 58 -21.38 -1.79 -3.99
C THR A 58 -21.36 -0.82 -5.17
N ARG A 59 -22.37 0.05 -5.29
CA ARG A 59 -22.46 1.05 -6.35
C ARG A 59 -21.32 2.06 -6.26
N LYS A 60 -21.04 2.60 -5.07
CA LYS A 60 -19.93 3.54 -4.87
C LYS A 60 -18.56 2.94 -5.18
N ARG A 61 -18.32 1.69 -4.76
CA ARG A 61 -17.11 0.96 -5.15
C ARG A 61 -17.03 0.70 -6.65
N ALA A 62 -18.14 0.33 -7.29
CA ALA A 62 -18.18 0.13 -8.74
C ALA A 62 -17.98 1.45 -9.52
N GLU A 63 -18.34 2.60 -8.96
CA GLU A 63 -18.04 3.92 -9.51
C GLU A 63 -16.53 4.22 -9.44
N ALA A 64 -15.89 3.90 -8.31
CA ALA A 64 -14.51 4.30 -8.02
C ALA A 64 -13.42 3.33 -8.47
N LEU A 65 -13.68 2.02 -8.46
CA LEU A 65 -12.66 0.98 -8.66
C LEU A 65 -12.73 0.35 -10.04
N SER A 66 -11.56 0.21 -10.68
CA SER A 66 -11.31 -0.65 -11.84
C SER A 66 -11.06 -2.10 -11.42
N TYR A 67 -10.48 -2.29 -10.22
CA TYR A 67 -10.21 -3.60 -9.64
C TYR A 67 -10.48 -3.59 -8.13
N GLY A 68 -11.21 -4.58 -7.62
CA GLY A 68 -11.55 -4.70 -6.20
C GLY A 68 -10.59 -5.54 -5.35
N GLY A 69 -9.48 -6.00 -5.92
CA GLY A 69 -8.53 -6.89 -5.25
C GLY A 69 -8.83 -8.38 -5.37
N GLY A 70 -7.85 -9.21 -5.03
CA GLY A 70 -7.99 -10.65 -4.94
C GLY A 70 -7.21 -11.21 -3.75
N LYS A 71 -7.67 -12.33 -3.17
CA LYS A 71 -7.11 -12.89 -1.93
C LYS A 71 -5.60 -13.17 -1.98
N ASN A 72 -5.09 -13.55 -3.14
CA ASN A 72 -3.72 -14.08 -3.29
C ASN A 72 -2.84 -13.23 -4.23
N ASN A 73 -3.36 -12.11 -4.76
CA ASN A 73 -2.68 -11.36 -5.82
C ASN A 73 -2.79 -9.86 -5.53
N PRO A 74 -1.66 -9.14 -5.51
CA PRO A 74 -1.72 -7.68 -5.48
C PRO A 74 -2.29 -7.14 -6.80
N PRO A 75 -2.74 -5.87 -6.81
CA PRO A 75 -2.92 -5.00 -5.64
C PRO A 75 -4.26 -5.28 -4.91
N ASP A 76 -4.43 -4.70 -3.73
CA ASP A 76 -5.69 -4.82 -2.97
C ASP A 76 -6.85 -4.06 -3.63
N ALA A 77 -6.56 -3.00 -4.39
CA ALA A 77 -7.52 -2.36 -5.29
C ALA A 77 -6.81 -1.56 -6.40
N VAL A 78 -7.55 -1.19 -7.45
CA VAL A 78 -7.11 -0.19 -8.43
C VAL A 78 -8.24 0.80 -8.66
N LEU A 79 -7.95 2.09 -8.52
CA LEU A 79 -8.87 3.18 -8.83
C LEU A 79 -9.05 3.30 -10.35
N LYS A 80 -10.27 3.62 -10.80
CA LYS A 80 -10.52 3.90 -12.22
C LYS A 80 -9.67 5.07 -12.69
N ARG A 81 -8.85 4.85 -13.71
CA ARG A 81 -7.93 5.85 -14.28
C ARG A 81 -7.03 6.49 -13.21
N GLY A 82 -6.70 5.71 -12.19
CA GLY A 82 -5.93 6.16 -11.04
C GLY A 82 -4.95 5.11 -10.53
N ALA A 83 -4.49 5.32 -9.30
CA ALA A 83 -3.49 4.51 -8.66
C ALA A 83 -4.01 3.13 -8.21
N ALA A 84 -3.10 2.18 -8.12
CA ALA A 84 -3.26 0.97 -7.34
C ALA A 84 -3.14 1.29 -5.83
N ILE A 85 -3.78 0.47 -5.00
CA ILE A 85 -3.76 0.59 -3.55
C ILE A 85 -3.24 -0.72 -2.97
N GLU A 86 -2.24 -0.63 -2.11
CA GLU A 86 -1.67 -1.73 -1.35
C GLU A 86 -1.81 -1.42 0.14
N VAL A 87 -2.55 -2.26 0.85
CA VAL A 87 -2.86 -2.10 2.27
C VAL A 87 -1.94 -3.01 3.10
N LYS A 88 -1.43 -2.48 4.20
CA LYS A 88 -0.72 -3.27 5.21
C LYS A 88 -1.19 -2.89 6.60
N LYS A 89 -1.62 -3.90 7.34
CA LYS A 89 -1.91 -3.79 8.77
C LYS A 89 -0.67 -4.15 9.58
N VAL A 90 -0.31 -3.29 10.52
CA VAL A 90 0.74 -3.56 11.51
C VAL A 90 0.20 -3.39 12.93
N GLU A 91 0.85 -4.01 13.91
CA GLU A 91 0.52 -3.84 15.34
C GLU A 91 1.42 -2.79 16.02
N SER A 92 2.53 -2.39 15.38
CA SER A 92 3.46 -1.39 15.88
C SER A 92 4.26 -0.72 14.75
N ILE A 93 4.86 0.43 15.05
CA ILE A 93 5.72 1.17 14.13
C ILE A 93 7.10 0.49 14.04
N GLY A 94 7.30 -0.30 13.00
CA GLY A 94 8.50 -1.14 12.83
C GLY A 94 8.75 -1.58 11.40
N ASN A 95 9.41 -2.72 11.22
CA ASN A 95 9.58 -3.33 9.89
C ASN A 95 8.31 -4.08 9.49
N ILE A 96 7.97 -3.98 8.21
CA ILE A 96 6.81 -4.58 7.58
C ILE A 96 7.29 -5.69 6.67
N ASN A 97 6.81 -6.91 6.90
CA ASN A 97 7.13 -8.03 6.04
C ASN A 97 6.28 -7.98 4.77
N LEU A 98 6.93 -8.12 3.61
CA LEU A 98 6.30 -8.21 2.31
C LEU A 98 6.39 -9.67 1.85
N ASN A 99 5.29 -10.40 2.00
CA ASN A 99 5.26 -11.81 1.66
C ASN A 99 5.41 -11.98 0.15
N SER A 100 6.47 -12.70 -0.24
CA SER A 100 6.75 -13.18 -1.60
C SER A 100 6.87 -12.12 -2.71
N SER A 101 6.90 -10.82 -2.40
CA SER A 101 7.14 -9.75 -3.38
C SER A 101 7.98 -8.63 -2.78
N TYR A 102 8.82 -8.03 -3.62
CA TYR A 102 9.61 -6.87 -3.25
C TYR A 102 8.73 -5.62 -3.12
N PRO A 103 9.18 -4.57 -2.40
CA PRO A 103 8.52 -3.27 -2.41
C PRO A 103 8.46 -2.69 -3.82
N LYS A 104 7.33 -2.10 -4.20
CA LYS A 104 7.08 -1.62 -5.55
C LYS A 104 6.94 -0.11 -5.56
N SER A 105 7.68 0.58 -6.42
CA SER A 105 7.43 2.00 -6.67
C SER A 105 6.20 2.22 -7.55
N HIS A 106 5.89 1.26 -8.43
CA HIS A 106 4.76 1.29 -9.36
C HIS A 106 4.20 -0.12 -9.58
N LEU A 107 2.95 -0.20 -10.04
CA LEU A 107 2.35 -1.44 -10.52
C LEU A 107 2.57 -1.56 -12.03
N PHE A 108 3.17 -2.67 -12.47
CA PHE A 108 3.40 -2.95 -13.89
C PHE A 108 2.42 -4.00 -14.39
N LYS A 109 1.85 -3.80 -15.58
CA LYS A 109 0.91 -4.76 -16.19
C LYS A 109 1.55 -6.12 -16.46
N ASN A 110 2.84 -6.16 -16.77
CA ASN A 110 3.58 -7.39 -17.03
C ASN A 110 4.04 -8.13 -15.77
N ASP A 111 3.70 -7.65 -14.57
CA ASP A 111 4.02 -8.36 -13.33
C ASP A 111 3.30 -9.72 -13.28
N SER A 112 4.08 -10.79 -13.19
CA SER A 112 3.55 -12.15 -13.12
C SER A 112 2.71 -12.42 -11.86
N LYS A 113 2.84 -11.60 -10.82
CA LYS A 113 2.14 -11.76 -9.52
C LYS A 113 0.75 -11.14 -9.51
N ILE A 114 0.43 -10.24 -10.45
CA ILE A 114 -0.92 -9.66 -10.53
C ILE A 114 -1.88 -10.61 -11.25
N SER A 115 -3.17 -10.53 -10.94
CA SER A 115 -4.17 -11.41 -11.54
C SER A 115 -4.47 -11.03 -13.00
N LYS A 116 -5.00 -11.97 -13.78
CA LYS A 116 -5.50 -11.68 -15.15
C LYS A 116 -6.56 -10.59 -15.13
N ALA A 117 -7.50 -10.66 -14.18
CA ALA A 117 -8.53 -9.65 -14.00
C ALA A 117 -7.95 -8.25 -13.74
N CYS A 118 -6.87 -8.13 -12.97
CA CYS A 118 -6.17 -6.86 -12.79
C CYS A 118 -5.48 -6.37 -14.07
N ARG A 119 -4.89 -7.27 -14.87
CA ARG A 119 -4.25 -6.90 -16.15
C ARG A 119 -5.24 -6.37 -17.18
N GLU A 120 -6.47 -6.89 -17.17
CA GLU A 120 -7.51 -6.61 -18.16
C GLU A 120 -8.41 -5.43 -17.80
N ILE A 121 -8.19 -4.78 -16.65
CA ILE A 121 -8.91 -3.54 -16.32
C ILE A 121 -8.70 -2.48 -17.39
N GLU A 122 -9.67 -1.59 -17.55
CA GLU A 122 -9.59 -0.49 -18.54
C GLU A 122 -9.29 -1.04 -19.95
N ASN A 123 -9.85 -2.21 -20.28
CA ASN A 123 -9.60 -2.96 -21.53
C ASN A 123 -8.13 -3.36 -21.75
N GLY A 124 -7.33 -3.38 -20.68
CA GLY A 124 -5.89 -3.58 -20.75
C GLY A 124 -5.12 -2.37 -21.28
N ASP A 125 -5.74 -1.20 -21.39
CA ASP A 125 -5.11 0.03 -21.91
C ASP A 125 -4.33 0.76 -20.80
N TRP A 126 -3.26 0.11 -20.32
CA TRP A 126 -2.29 0.67 -19.38
C TRP A 126 -1.04 -0.19 -19.36
N ASP A 127 0.12 0.39 -19.06
CA ASP A 127 1.37 -0.37 -18.86
C ASP A 127 1.89 -0.25 -17.42
N VAL A 128 1.75 0.95 -16.85
CA VAL A 128 2.22 1.30 -15.50
C VAL A 128 1.13 2.11 -14.80
N LYS A 129 0.93 1.82 -13.51
CA LYS A 129 0.10 2.63 -12.60
C LYS A 129 0.91 3.01 -11.37
N ASP A 130 0.65 4.18 -10.83
CA ASP A 130 1.13 4.55 -9.49
C ASP A 130 0.61 3.54 -8.46
N ILE A 131 1.33 3.37 -7.36
CA ILE A 131 0.87 2.57 -6.22
C ILE A 131 0.87 3.44 -4.96
N ILE A 132 -0.21 3.38 -4.19
CA ILE A 132 -0.33 4.01 -2.89
C ILE A 132 -0.26 2.92 -1.83
N TYR A 133 0.69 3.05 -0.92
CA TYR A 133 0.76 2.24 0.29
C TYR A 133 -0.11 2.86 1.37
N ALA A 134 -1.11 2.12 1.82
CA ALA A 134 -1.95 2.44 2.98
C ALA A 134 -1.56 1.57 4.16
N ILE A 135 -0.70 2.09 5.03
CA ILE A 135 -0.12 1.34 6.15
C ILE A 135 -0.79 1.79 7.44
N GLY A 136 -1.64 0.92 8.00
CA GLY A 136 -2.41 1.20 9.21
C GLY A 136 -1.84 0.48 10.43
N CYS A 137 -1.56 1.23 11.50
CA CYS A 137 -1.23 0.66 12.80
C CYS A 137 -2.50 0.46 13.63
N VAL A 138 -2.87 -0.80 13.89
CA VAL A 138 -4.14 -1.15 14.52
C VAL A 138 -3.90 -1.81 15.88
N GLU A 139 -4.53 -1.28 16.93
CA GLU A 139 -4.44 -1.84 18.27
C GLU A 139 -5.21 -3.17 18.35
N LYS A 140 -4.49 -4.26 18.65
CA LYS A 140 -4.99 -5.65 18.64
C LYS A 140 -6.26 -5.87 19.47
N LYS A 141 -6.39 -5.21 20.62
CA LYS A 141 -7.51 -5.44 21.56
C LYS A 141 -8.77 -4.66 21.23
N LYS A 142 -8.65 -3.51 20.56
CA LYS A 142 -9.76 -2.58 20.34
C LYS A 142 -10.16 -2.44 18.87
N ASN A 143 -9.38 -3.02 17.94
CA ASN A 143 -9.47 -2.75 16.51
C ASN A 143 -9.52 -1.25 16.19
N ASN A 144 -8.82 -0.46 17.01
CA ASN A 144 -8.74 0.98 16.85
C ASN A 144 -7.55 1.31 15.95
N LEU A 145 -7.79 2.15 14.94
CA LEU A 145 -6.72 2.65 14.09
C LEU A 145 -5.97 3.74 14.86
N LYS A 146 -4.70 3.50 15.18
CA LYS A 146 -3.83 4.46 15.87
C LYS A 146 -3.10 5.37 14.91
N SER A 147 -2.72 4.85 13.74
CA SER A 147 -2.14 5.69 12.72
C SER A 147 -2.34 5.11 11.32
N LEU A 148 -2.27 6.00 10.34
CA LEU A 148 -2.34 5.66 8.93
C LEU A 148 -1.32 6.47 8.14
N ALA A 149 -0.41 5.77 7.46
CA ALA A 149 0.44 6.36 6.45
C ALA A 149 -0.14 6.08 5.06
N LEU A 150 -0.33 7.12 4.26
CA LEU A 150 -0.71 7.04 2.84
C LEU A 150 0.45 7.59 2.00
N VAL A 151 1.27 6.72 1.41
CA VAL A 151 2.48 7.16 0.70
C VAL A 151 2.52 6.59 -0.71
N TYR A 152 2.93 7.41 -1.68
CA TYR A 152 3.19 6.92 -3.03
C TYR A 152 4.43 6.02 -3.04
N GLY A 153 4.36 4.90 -3.76
CA GLY A 153 5.49 4.01 -3.94
C GLY A 153 6.70 4.70 -4.59
N SER A 154 6.47 5.69 -5.46
CA SER A 154 7.53 6.43 -6.16
C SER A 154 8.47 7.21 -5.24
N VAL A 155 8.03 7.56 -4.03
CA VAL A 155 8.85 8.25 -3.01
C VAL A 155 9.26 7.34 -1.85
N TYR A 156 8.69 6.13 -1.77
CA TYR A 156 8.89 5.20 -0.67
C TYR A 156 9.75 3.98 -1.04
N CYS A 157 9.73 3.57 -2.30
CA CYS A 157 10.39 2.38 -2.82
C CYS A 157 11.27 2.75 -4.02
N ALA A 158 12.37 2.03 -4.20
CA ALA A 158 13.20 2.17 -5.39
C ALA A 158 12.50 1.57 -6.64
N SER A 159 13.13 1.75 -7.79
CA SER A 159 12.79 1.06 -9.03
C SER A 159 12.91 -0.46 -8.88
N LYS A 160 12.16 -1.22 -9.69
CA LYS A 160 12.11 -2.69 -9.57
C LYS A 160 13.49 -3.32 -9.80
N GLU A 161 14.31 -2.68 -10.62
CA GLU A 161 15.66 -3.09 -10.99
C GLU A 161 16.56 -3.21 -9.76
N CYS A 162 16.40 -2.32 -8.77
CA CYS A 162 17.11 -2.38 -7.49
C CYS A 162 16.92 -3.74 -6.80
N TYR A 163 15.67 -4.21 -6.73
CA TYR A 163 15.32 -5.45 -6.04
C TYR A 163 15.60 -6.69 -6.89
N GLU A 164 15.36 -6.61 -8.21
CA GLU A 164 15.62 -7.70 -9.15
C GLU A 164 17.11 -8.00 -9.26
N ASN A 165 17.98 -6.99 -9.22
CA ASN A 165 19.43 -7.19 -9.23
C ASN A 165 19.91 -8.00 -8.02
N VAL A 166 19.39 -7.69 -6.82
CA VAL A 166 19.72 -8.45 -5.60
C VAL A 166 19.19 -9.89 -5.71
N PHE A 167 17.94 -10.07 -6.12
CA PHE A 167 17.35 -11.40 -6.28
C PHE A 167 18.14 -12.27 -7.28
N ASN A 168 18.44 -11.71 -8.46
CA ASN A 168 19.16 -12.40 -9.52
C ASN A 168 20.60 -12.71 -9.12
N SER A 169 21.29 -11.78 -8.45
CA SER A 169 22.65 -12.02 -7.96
C SER A 169 22.70 -13.19 -6.97
N VAL A 170 21.78 -13.25 -6.00
CA VAL A 170 21.71 -14.36 -5.04
C VAL A 170 21.35 -15.66 -5.74
N LYS A 171 20.38 -15.63 -6.65
CA LYS A 171 19.94 -16.81 -7.40
C LYS A 171 21.08 -17.38 -8.26
N GLN A 172 21.78 -16.54 -9.01
CA GLN A 172 22.91 -16.95 -9.84
C GLN A 172 24.01 -17.62 -9.00
N SER A 173 24.35 -17.05 -7.83
CA SER A 173 25.33 -17.66 -6.93
C SER A 173 24.94 -19.06 -6.42
N ILE A 174 23.64 -19.36 -6.32
CA ILE A 174 23.18 -20.72 -5.95
C ILE A 174 23.24 -21.64 -7.18
N GLU A 175 22.84 -21.14 -8.35
CA GLU A 175 22.81 -21.90 -9.61
C GLU A 175 24.20 -22.32 -10.11
N GLU A 176 25.26 -21.59 -9.75
CA GLU A 176 26.65 -21.94 -10.08
C GLU A 176 27.20 -23.12 -9.24
N SER A 177 26.47 -23.60 -8.24
CA SER A 177 26.90 -24.75 -7.42
C SER A 177 26.74 -26.08 -8.16
N SER A 178 27.85 -26.78 -8.41
CA SER A 178 27.85 -28.12 -9.02
C SER A 178 27.39 -29.26 -8.09
N GLU A 179 27.20 -28.98 -6.80
CA GLU A 179 26.89 -30.00 -5.79
C GLU A 179 25.39 -30.18 -5.54
N LEU A 180 24.55 -29.28 -6.09
CA LEU A 180 23.11 -29.23 -5.82
C LEU A 180 22.30 -29.75 -7.01
N ASP A 181 21.32 -30.63 -6.73
CA ASP A 181 20.35 -31.12 -7.72
C ASP A 181 19.24 -30.06 -7.92
N LEU A 182 19.52 -29.04 -8.73
CA LEU A 182 18.66 -27.88 -8.92
C LEU A 182 17.57 -28.12 -9.96
N GLU A 183 16.36 -27.65 -9.65
CA GLU A 183 15.23 -27.56 -10.58
C GLU A 183 14.93 -26.09 -10.93
N GLU A 184 14.60 -25.82 -12.19
CA GLU A 184 14.22 -24.48 -12.64
C GLU A 184 13.03 -23.94 -11.83
N THR A 185 13.19 -22.76 -11.23
CA THR A 185 12.16 -22.17 -10.38
C THR A 185 12.14 -20.65 -10.46
N LYS A 186 10.99 -20.05 -10.11
CA LYS A 186 10.85 -18.59 -9.91
C LYS A 186 11.27 -18.14 -8.51
N GLU A 187 11.65 -19.07 -7.66
CA GLU A 187 12.17 -18.84 -6.30
C GLU A 187 13.70 -18.68 -6.34
N LEU A 188 14.35 -18.56 -5.18
CA LEU A 188 15.82 -18.48 -5.14
C LEU A 188 16.45 -19.82 -5.49
N ALA A 189 15.85 -20.93 -5.04
CA ALA A 189 16.27 -22.28 -5.40
C ALA A 189 15.19 -23.32 -5.11
N HIS A 190 15.15 -24.37 -5.92
CA HIS A 190 14.49 -25.63 -5.62
C HIS A 190 15.54 -26.73 -5.77
N ILE A 191 15.87 -27.39 -4.65
CA ILE A 191 16.90 -28.42 -4.59
C ILE A 191 16.21 -29.75 -4.32
N ASN A 192 16.36 -30.71 -5.22
CA ASN A 192 15.79 -32.05 -5.09
C ASN A 192 16.77 -33.01 -4.41
N ALA A 193 16.30 -34.22 -4.09
CA ALA A 193 17.10 -35.34 -3.63
C ALA A 193 18.05 -35.04 -2.45
N VAL A 194 17.59 -34.23 -1.49
CA VAL A 194 18.43 -33.73 -0.38
C VAL A 194 18.85 -34.85 0.60
N ASP A 195 18.02 -35.88 0.76
CA ASP A 195 18.29 -37.02 1.61
C ASP A 195 18.85 -38.24 0.83
N PRO A 196 19.47 -39.23 1.51
CA PRO A 196 20.06 -40.41 0.84
C PRO A 196 19.06 -41.30 0.06
N LEU A 197 17.78 -41.30 0.44
CA LEU A 197 16.70 -41.99 -0.30
C LEU A 197 16.21 -41.16 -1.50
N ARG A 198 16.64 -39.91 -1.63
CA ARG A 198 16.32 -38.97 -2.72
C ARG A 198 14.83 -38.63 -2.83
N ILE A 199 14.11 -38.59 -1.71
CA ILE A 199 12.66 -38.35 -1.68
C ILE A 199 12.26 -36.96 -1.17
N THR A 200 13.22 -36.17 -0.69
CA THR A 200 13.00 -34.81 -0.18
C THR A 200 13.44 -33.72 -1.15
N PHE A 201 12.85 -32.54 -0.98
CA PHE A 201 13.25 -31.33 -1.65
C PHE A 201 13.39 -30.17 -0.64
N PHE A 202 14.25 -29.22 -0.95
CA PHE A 202 14.44 -27.97 -0.21
C PHE A 202 14.10 -26.78 -1.10
N ARG A 203 13.37 -25.81 -0.56
CA ARG A 203 12.97 -24.59 -1.28
C ARG A 203 13.50 -23.35 -0.58
N ALA A 204 14.26 -22.54 -1.31
CA ALA A 204 14.70 -21.24 -0.86
C ALA A 204 13.87 -20.13 -1.52
N ARG A 205 13.30 -19.23 -0.72
CA ARG A 205 12.49 -18.09 -1.19
C ARG A 205 13.04 -16.79 -0.64
N GLY A 206 13.04 -15.75 -1.45
CA GLY A 206 13.30 -14.38 -0.98
C GLY A 206 12.15 -13.88 -0.13
N MET A 207 12.46 -13.35 1.05
CA MET A 207 11.51 -12.64 1.91
C MET A 207 11.96 -11.19 2.01
N TRP A 208 11.07 -10.27 1.63
CA TRP A 208 11.35 -8.85 1.65
C TRP A 208 10.74 -8.21 2.90
N GLY A 209 11.41 -7.19 3.41
CA GLY A 209 10.89 -6.32 4.45
C GLY A 209 11.12 -4.86 4.06
N ILE A 210 10.30 -3.97 4.59
CA ILE A 210 10.46 -2.53 4.43
C ILE A 210 10.15 -1.83 5.75
N SER A 211 10.90 -0.79 6.08
CA SER A 211 10.65 -0.01 7.31
C SER A 211 9.40 0.83 7.16
N HIS A 212 8.56 0.88 8.19
CA HIS A 212 7.34 1.69 8.22
C HIS A 212 7.62 3.16 7.83
N PRO A 213 6.74 3.84 7.07
CA PRO A 213 6.97 5.21 6.60
C PRO A 213 7.40 6.19 7.69
N PHE A 214 6.80 6.12 8.88
CA PHE A 214 7.20 6.96 10.03
C PHE A 214 8.65 6.78 10.53
N LYS A 215 9.37 5.75 10.08
CA LYS A 215 10.78 5.50 10.44
C LYS A 215 11.74 5.67 9.28
N VAL A 216 11.26 5.92 8.07
CA VAL A 216 12.12 6.21 6.92
C VAL A 216 12.81 7.53 7.18
N GLY A 217 14.14 7.57 7.10
CA GLY A 217 14.94 8.76 7.49
C GLY A 217 14.42 10.06 6.89
N SER A 218 14.26 10.11 5.56
CA SER A 218 13.75 11.29 4.85
C SER A 218 12.32 11.70 5.23
N PHE A 219 11.50 10.78 5.75
CA PHE A 219 10.15 11.11 6.22
C PHE A 219 10.16 11.50 7.70
N ALA A 220 11.04 10.90 8.51
CA ALA A 220 11.20 11.20 9.92
C ALA A 220 11.71 12.62 10.17
N ASP A 221 12.42 13.20 9.20
CA ASP A 221 12.88 14.59 9.24
C ASP A 221 11.73 15.61 9.09
N ILE A 222 10.64 15.23 8.42
CA ILE A 222 9.49 16.11 8.13
C ILE A 222 8.24 15.74 8.94
N TYR A 223 8.18 14.53 9.50
CA TYR A 223 7.07 14.04 10.29
C TYR A 223 7.55 13.23 11.50
N ARG A 224 7.15 13.66 12.69
CA ARG A 224 7.38 12.93 13.94
C ARG A 224 6.09 12.30 14.43
N TYR A 225 6.10 10.97 14.49
CA TYR A 225 5.07 10.18 15.17
C TYR A 225 5.17 10.45 16.69
N ASP A 226 4.04 10.74 17.33
CA ASP A 226 3.98 11.14 18.74
C ASP A 226 2.93 10.38 19.57
N GLU A 227 2.38 9.29 19.03
CA GLU A 227 1.44 8.40 19.70
C GLU A 227 0.14 9.11 20.14
N SER A 228 -0.31 10.10 19.36
CA SER A 228 -1.62 10.72 19.51
C SER A 228 -2.76 9.66 19.43
N ASN A 229 -4.01 10.04 19.75
CA ASN A 229 -5.14 9.10 19.68
C ASN A 229 -5.31 8.53 18.28
N PHE A 230 -5.13 9.37 17.26
CA PHE A 230 -5.00 8.98 15.87
C PHE A 230 -4.08 9.94 15.11
N GLU A 231 -3.24 9.38 14.23
CA GLU A 231 -2.33 10.13 13.36
C GLU A 231 -2.45 9.70 11.90
N LEU A 232 -2.65 10.66 11.00
CA LEU A 232 -2.57 10.45 9.56
C LEU A 232 -1.43 11.27 8.97
N MET A 233 -0.58 10.59 8.20
CA MET A 233 0.44 11.22 7.35
C MET A 233 0.18 10.79 5.91
N ALA A 234 0.14 11.75 5.00
CA ALA A 234 0.23 11.45 3.57
C ALA A 234 1.44 12.14 2.94
N ILE A 235 2.17 11.39 2.10
CA ILE A 235 3.28 11.92 1.29
C ILE A 235 2.90 11.75 -0.17
N ILE A 236 2.66 12.89 -0.84
CA ILE A 236 2.14 12.93 -2.22
C ILE A 236 3.17 13.69 -3.07
N PRO A 237 3.70 13.11 -4.16
CA PRO A 237 4.53 13.86 -5.12
C PRO A 237 3.81 15.12 -5.59
N SER A 238 4.50 16.26 -5.64
CA SER A 238 3.87 17.55 -5.93
C SER A 238 3.26 17.61 -7.33
N ASP A 239 3.89 16.97 -8.33
CA ASP A 239 3.34 16.81 -9.68
C ASP A 239 2.00 16.06 -9.67
N LYS A 240 1.88 15.00 -8.85
CA LYS A 240 0.64 14.24 -8.68
C LYS A 240 -0.41 15.07 -7.96
N TYR A 241 -0.04 15.71 -6.85
CA TYR A 241 -0.97 16.56 -6.10
C TYR A 241 -1.59 17.64 -6.99
N ASN A 242 -0.75 18.35 -7.75
CA ASN A 242 -1.18 19.43 -8.65
C ASN A 242 -2.01 18.93 -9.85
N SER A 243 -2.01 17.63 -10.13
CA SER A 243 -2.83 17.03 -11.18
C SER A 243 -4.28 16.74 -10.74
N PHE A 244 -4.58 16.83 -9.44
CA PHE A 244 -5.90 16.46 -8.91
C PHE A 244 -6.90 17.63 -8.94
N GLU A 245 -8.13 17.34 -9.36
CA GLU A 245 -9.21 18.33 -9.43
C GLU A 245 -9.75 18.73 -8.04
N ASN A 246 -9.52 17.93 -7.00
CA ASN A 246 -10.10 18.11 -5.66
C ASN A 246 -9.10 18.68 -4.63
N ILE A 247 -8.02 19.32 -5.07
CA ILE A 247 -7.06 19.98 -4.17
C ILE A 247 -7.72 21.08 -3.32
N ASP A 248 -8.64 21.84 -3.92
CA ASP A 248 -9.32 22.96 -3.25
C ASP A 248 -10.19 22.46 -2.08
N GLU A 249 -10.87 21.31 -2.23
CA GLU A 249 -11.69 20.74 -1.16
C GLU A 249 -10.82 20.39 0.08
N LEU A 250 -9.62 19.86 -0.13
CA LEU A 250 -8.69 19.56 0.96
C LEU A 250 -8.12 20.83 1.58
N SER A 251 -7.79 21.83 0.76
CA SER A 251 -7.32 23.15 1.21
C SER A 251 -8.36 23.84 2.09
N GLU A 252 -9.60 23.93 1.64
CA GLU A 252 -10.72 24.47 2.42
C GLU A 252 -10.98 23.68 3.71
N LEU A 253 -10.78 22.36 3.70
CA LEU A 253 -10.90 21.53 4.89
C LEU A 253 -9.80 21.87 5.91
N SER A 254 -8.56 22.09 5.46
CA SER A 254 -7.42 22.44 6.33
C SER A 254 -7.60 23.80 7.01
N GLN A 255 -8.29 24.74 6.37
CA GLN A 255 -8.60 26.05 6.98
C GLN A 255 -9.66 25.98 8.09
N ARG A 256 -10.43 24.87 8.16
CA ARG A 256 -11.52 24.68 9.12
C ARG A 256 -11.16 23.72 10.26
N ILE A 257 -10.07 22.99 10.12
CA ILE A 257 -9.66 21.92 11.02
C ILE A 257 -8.23 22.23 11.47
N ASP A 258 -8.08 22.83 12.65
CA ASP A 258 -6.80 23.35 13.17
C ASP A 258 -5.68 22.31 13.22
N ASN A 259 -6.05 21.03 13.36
CA ASN A 259 -5.13 19.91 13.45
C ASN A 259 -4.91 19.19 12.10
N LEU A 260 -5.38 19.77 10.98
CA LEU A 260 -5.10 19.34 9.62
C LEU A 260 -4.17 20.37 8.96
N THR A 261 -2.99 19.92 8.54
CA THR A 261 -2.00 20.78 7.86
C THR A 261 -1.57 20.17 6.53
N ILE A 262 -1.24 21.04 5.59
CA ILE A 262 -0.73 20.70 4.26
C ILE A 262 0.50 21.56 4.03
N GLU A 263 1.65 20.93 3.79
CA GLU A 263 2.94 21.61 3.68
C GLU A 263 3.68 21.17 2.41
N ASP A 264 4.34 22.13 1.76
CA ASP A 264 5.33 21.87 0.73
C ASP A 264 6.67 21.52 1.37
N THR A 265 7.25 20.38 0.97
CA THR A 265 8.52 19.92 1.51
C THR A 265 9.24 18.99 0.51
N PHE A 266 10.35 18.41 0.94
CA PHE A 266 11.19 17.54 0.13
C PHE A 266 11.49 16.24 0.85
N VAL A 267 11.61 15.16 0.07
CA VAL A 267 12.07 13.85 0.54
C VAL A 267 13.17 13.34 -0.38
N GLN A 268 14.06 12.49 0.15
CA GLN A 268 15.10 11.87 -0.67
C GLN A 268 14.51 10.95 -1.75
N ASN A 269 15.08 10.98 -2.94
CA ASN A 269 14.73 10.06 -4.01
C ASN A 269 15.24 8.64 -3.68
N PRO A 270 14.36 7.62 -3.63
CA PRO A 270 14.77 6.25 -3.29
C PRO A 270 15.70 5.60 -4.32
N ASN A 271 15.83 6.17 -5.52
CA ASN A 271 16.77 5.70 -6.55
C ASN A 271 18.12 6.44 -6.53
N ASN A 272 18.19 7.64 -5.95
CA ASN A 272 19.41 8.43 -5.87
C ASN A 272 19.33 9.38 -4.68
N THR A 273 20.03 9.07 -3.59
CA THR A 273 19.94 9.84 -2.34
C THR A 273 20.51 11.25 -2.41
N ALA A 274 21.22 11.60 -3.50
CA ALA A 274 21.67 12.97 -3.78
C ALA A 274 20.55 13.86 -4.33
N ASP A 275 19.45 13.27 -4.84
CA ASP A 275 18.32 14.00 -5.40
C ASP A 275 17.19 14.11 -4.37
N LEU A 276 16.46 15.22 -4.44
CA LEU A 276 15.26 15.48 -3.65
C LEU A 276 14.02 15.47 -4.57
N ILE A 277 12.92 14.94 -4.04
CA ILE A 277 11.60 14.96 -4.67
C ILE A 277 10.73 15.93 -3.89
N GLU A 278 10.13 16.89 -4.58
CA GLU A 278 9.14 17.80 -4.01
C GLU A 278 7.83 17.06 -3.72
N VAL A 279 7.32 17.21 -2.51
CA VAL A 279 6.11 16.53 -2.05
C VAL A 279 5.20 17.48 -1.26
N LYS A 280 3.91 17.16 -1.29
CA LYS A 280 2.93 17.65 -0.35
C LYS A 280 2.84 16.68 0.83
N LEU A 281 3.13 17.20 2.02
CA LEU A 281 2.94 16.53 3.29
C LEU A 281 1.59 16.92 3.87
N VAL A 282 0.67 15.96 4.00
CA VAL A 282 -0.60 16.16 4.71
C VAL A 282 -0.52 15.50 6.08
N LYS A 283 -0.79 16.26 7.14
CA LYS A 283 -0.76 15.79 8.53
C LYS A 283 -2.10 16.02 9.20
N TYR A 284 -2.60 15.01 9.90
CA TYR A 284 -3.79 15.13 10.74
C TYR A 284 -3.60 14.35 12.04
N LYS A 285 -3.80 15.02 13.19
CA LYS A 285 -3.55 14.43 14.52
C LYS A 285 -4.63 14.79 15.53
N ILE A 286 -5.07 13.85 16.37
CA ILE A 286 -6.08 14.03 17.44
C ILE A 286 -5.78 13.16 18.65
#